data_AF-A0A0J9FMB2-F1
#
_entry.id   AF-A0A0J9FMB2-F1
#
_cell.length_a   1.000
_cell.length_b   1.000
_cell.length_c   1.000
_cell.angle_alpha   90.00
_cell.angle_beta   90.00
_cell.angle_gamma   90.00
#
_symmetry.space_group_name_H-M   'P 1'
#
loop_
_entity.id
_entity.type
_entity.pdbx_description
1 polymer ?
#
loop_
_entity_poly.entity_id
_entity_poly.type
_entity_poly.pdbx_seq_one_letter_code
_entity_poly.pdbx_strand_id
1 'polypeptide(L)'
;MTCASIVPLILQKFPLASFVINGAQSLDLESNKIEGRANNQRFRLYKNMATQLFGKERFEHYEFIEISSYLMVNKKECSDIERKKDRIKETLLNLYDIDS
;
A
#
# COMPACT_ATOMS: atom_id res chain seq x y z
N MET A 1 12.16 -13.01 -0.38
CA MET A 1 10.69 -12.96 -0.25
C MET A 1 10.24 -11.51 -0.38
N THR A 2 9.36 -11.20 -1.32
CA THR A 2 8.73 -9.87 -1.40
C THR A 2 7.41 -9.89 -0.62
N CYS A 3 7.01 -8.77 -0.01
CA CYS A 3 5.74 -8.67 0.73
C CYS A 3 4.52 -9.11 -0.10
N ALA A 4 4.61 -9.03 -1.44
CA ALA A 4 3.60 -9.52 -2.36
C ALA A 4 3.31 -11.02 -2.21
N SER A 5 4.32 -11.85 -1.91
CA SER A 5 4.14 -13.30 -1.72
C SER A 5 3.27 -13.67 -0.50
N ILE A 6 3.11 -12.75 0.45
CA ILE A 6 2.29 -12.96 1.66
C ILE A 6 0.80 -12.70 1.36
N VAL A 7 0.46 -11.87 0.38
CA VAL A 7 -0.92 -11.49 0.06
C VAL A 7 -1.80 -12.72 -0.24
N PRO A 8 -1.39 -13.69 -1.09
CA PRO A 8 -2.16 -14.91 -1.31
C PRO A 8 -2.37 -15.74 -0.03
N LEU A 9 -1.36 -15.80 0.85
CA LEU A 9 -1.44 -16.55 2.11
C LEU A 9 -2.42 -15.92 3.10
N ILE A 10 -2.43 -14.59 3.19
CA ILE A 10 -3.41 -13.85 4.00
C ILE A 10 -4.80 -14.07 3.42
N LEU A 11 -4.98 -14.02 2.10
CA LEU A 11 -6.28 -14.24 1.45
C LEU A 11 -6.85 -15.65 1.67
N GLN A 12 -6.01 -16.66 1.89
CA GLN A 12 -6.49 -18.00 2.25
C GLN A 12 -7.17 -18.01 3.63
N LYS A 13 -6.69 -17.19 4.57
CA LYS A 13 -7.24 -17.10 5.94
C LYS A 13 -8.30 -16.02 6.09
N PHE A 14 -8.14 -14.92 5.36
CA PHE A 14 -8.98 -13.72 5.39
C PHE A 14 -9.36 -13.32 3.96
N PRO A 15 -10.34 -14.00 3.34
CA PRO A 15 -10.68 -13.80 1.92
C PRO A 15 -11.17 -12.40 1.56
N LEU A 16 -11.62 -11.64 2.56
CA LEU A 16 -12.13 -10.27 2.44
C LEU A 16 -11.08 -9.21 2.82
N ALA A 17 -9.84 -9.61 3.11
CA ALA A 17 -8.81 -8.67 3.50
C ALA A 17 -8.51 -7.65 2.38
N SER A 18 -8.37 -6.40 2.81
CA SER A 18 -7.80 -5.28 2.05
C SER A 18 -6.34 -5.08 2.50
N PHE A 19 -5.49 -4.54 1.63
CA PHE A 19 -4.05 -4.49 1.86
C PHE A 19 -3.47 -3.10 1.62
N VAL A 20 -2.53 -2.70 2.49
CA VAL A 20 -1.70 -1.50 2.27
C VAL A 20 -0.26 -1.94 2.11
N ILE A 21 0.42 -1.36 1.12
CA ILE A 21 1.86 -1.49 0.91
C ILE A 21 2.45 -0.09 1.04
N ASN A 22 3.22 0.15 2.10
CA ASN A 22 3.89 1.42 2.31
C ASN A 22 5.35 1.37 1.83
N GLY A 23 5.75 2.33 1.01
CA GLY A 23 7.13 2.61 0.65
C GLY A 23 7.79 3.38 1.78
N ALA A 24 8.41 2.66 2.72
CA ALA A 24 9.17 3.29 3.81
C ALA A 24 10.27 4.23 3.28
N GLN A 25 10.50 5.35 3.98
CA GLN A 25 11.68 6.18 3.74
C GLN A 25 12.93 5.30 3.78
N SER A 26 13.72 5.40 2.72
CA SER A 26 14.91 4.59 2.55
C SER A 26 16.09 5.53 2.47
N LEU A 27 17.06 5.32 3.37
CA LEU A 27 18.34 6.00 3.33
C LEU A 27 19.23 5.20 2.40
N ASP A 28 19.60 5.79 1.26
CA ASP A 28 20.59 5.20 0.37
C ASP A 28 21.98 5.45 0.96
N LEU A 29 22.53 4.41 1.58
CA LEU A 29 23.84 4.46 2.25
C LEU A 29 25.00 4.59 1.25
N GLU A 30 24.83 4.18 -0.01
CA GLU A 30 25.89 4.25 -1.02
C GLU A 30 26.02 5.65 -1.61
N SER A 31 24.89 6.31 -1.88
CA SER A 31 24.90 7.69 -2.41
C SER A 31 24.78 8.77 -1.34
N ASN A 32 24.63 8.38 -0.07
CA ASN A 32 24.35 9.25 1.08
C ASN A 32 23.14 10.17 0.83
N LYS A 33 22.15 9.69 0.06
CA LYS A 33 20.93 10.42 -0.27
C LYS A 33 19.76 9.90 0.55
N ILE A 34 19.07 10.82 1.20
CA ILE A 34 17.78 10.56 1.81
C ILE A 34 16.74 10.68 0.71
N GLU A 35 16.07 9.57 0.35
CA GLU A 35 14.93 9.66 -0.55
C GLU A 35 13.73 10.22 0.23
N GLY A 36 13.09 11.24 -0.34
CA GLY A 36 11.95 11.91 0.29
C GLY A 36 10.79 10.95 0.58
N ARG A 37 9.91 11.36 1.51
CA ARG A 37 8.71 10.59 1.88
C ARG A 37 7.75 10.41 0.71
N ALA A 38 7.72 11.35 -0.23
CA ALA A 38 6.83 11.32 -1.39
C ALA A 38 7.48 10.63 -2.61
N ASN A 39 6.69 9.80 -3.31
CA ASN A 39 7.03 9.16 -4.58
C ASN A 39 8.40 8.45 -4.61
N ASN A 40 8.78 7.74 -3.56
CA ASN A 40 10.09 7.09 -3.49
C ASN A 40 10.20 5.85 -4.41
N GLN A 41 11.42 5.35 -4.62
CA GLN A 41 11.71 4.26 -5.55
C GLN A 41 10.95 3.00 -5.17
N ARG A 42 10.87 2.69 -3.87
CA ARG A 42 10.13 1.53 -3.37
C ARG A 42 8.65 1.63 -3.69
N PHE A 43 8.04 2.80 -3.51
CA PHE A 43 6.64 3.03 -3.89
C PHE A 43 6.42 2.77 -5.37
N ARG A 44 7.28 3.29 -6.25
CA ARG A 44 7.16 3.08 -7.71
C ARG A 44 7.24 1.59 -8.07
N LEU A 45 8.16 0.85 -7.43
CA LEU A 45 8.30 -0.60 -7.63
C LEU A 45 7.07 -1.36 -7.11
N TYR A 46 6.63 -1.07 -5.88
CA TYR A 46 5.51 -1.74 -5.25
C TYR A 46 4.19 -1.50 -5.97
N LYS A 47 3.94 -0.26 -6.44
CA LYS A 47 2.79 0.07 -7.30
C LYS A 47 2.76 -0.81 -8.54
N ASN A 48 3.88 -0.87 -9.26
CA ASN A 48 3.98 -1.64 -10.50
C ASN A 48 3.77 -3.14 -10.23
N MET A 49 4.44 -3.68 -9.21
CA MET A 49 4.29 -5.08 -8.83
C MET A 49 2.87 -5.42 -8.39
N ALA A 50 2.25 -4.59 -7.54
CA ALA A 50 0.91 -4.84 -7.05
C ALA A 50 -0.13 -4.80 -8.18
N THR A 51 -0.01 -3.86 -9.11
CA THR A 51 -0.90 -3.76 -10.28
C THR A 51 -0.77 -4.99 -11.19
N GLN A 52 0.44 -5.52 -11.38
CA GLN A 52 0.70 -6.70 -12.21
C GLN A 52 0.26 -8.01 -11.54
N LEU A 53 0.51 -8.15 -10.23
CA LEU A 53 0.24 -9.38 -9.49
C LEU A 53 -1.21 -9.48 -9.01
N PHE A 54 -1.83 -8.36 -8.69
CA PHE A 54 -3.17 -8.27 -8.13
C PHE A 54 -4.01 -7.38 -9.03
N GLY A 55 -4.67 -7.98 -10.02
CA GLY A 55 -5.49 -7.25 -10.99
C GLY A 55 -6.68 -6.51 -10.37
N LYS A 56 -7.46 -5.84 -11.21
CA LYS A 56 -8.61 -5.00 -10.81
C LYS A 56 -9.92 -5.75 -10.58
N GLU A 57 -9.94 -7.07 -10.80
CA GLU A 57 -11.15 -7.88 -10.65
C GLU A 57 -11.56 -7.99 -9.16
N ARG A 58 -10.61 -8.34 -8.29
CA ARG A 58 -10.85 -8.49 -6.85
C ARG A 58 -10.66 -7.20 -6.06
N PHE A 59 -9.74 -6.36 -6.50
CA PHE A 59 -9.32 -5.18 -5.77
C PHE A 59 -9.59 -3.90 -6.55
N GLU A 60 -10.02 -2.86 -5.84
CA GLU A 60 -9.91 -1.48 -6.29
C GLU A 60 -8.60 -0.90 -5.77
N HIS A 61 -7.89 -0.16 -6.61
CA HIS A 61 -6.50 0.23 -6.37
C HIS A 61 -6.39 1.73 -6.20
N TYR A 62 -5.69 2.16 -5.15
CA TYR A 62 -5.51 3.55 -4.80
C TYR A 62 -4.05 3.87 -4.50
N GLU A 63 -3.66 5.08 -4.85
CA GLU A 63 -2.30 5.60 -4.71
C GLU A 63 -2.31 6.83 -3.82
N PHE A 64 -1.43 6.85 -2.83
CA PHE A 64 -1.18 8.01 -1.96
C PHE A 64 0.29 8.40 -2.08
N ILE A 65 0.57 9.19 -3.12
CA ILE A 65 1.94 9.53 -3.53
C ILE A 65 2.66 10.33 -2.44
N GLU A 66 1.91 11.15 -1.69
CA GLU A 66 2.41 12.04 -0.63
C GLU A 66 3.06 11.27 0.50
N ILE A 67 2.56 10.06 0.77
CA ILE A 67 3.02 9.16 1.83
C ILE A 67 3.60 7.86 1.27
N SER A 68 3.91 7.81 -0.04
CA SER A 68 4.47 6.63 -0.72
C SER A 68 3.69 5.33 -0.43
N SER A 69 2.37 5.41 -0.32
CA SER A 69 1.52 4.26 0.04
C SER A 69 0.62 3.82 -1.10
N TYR A 70 0.44 2.50 -1.23
CA TYR A 70 -0.44 1.86 -2.21
C TYR A 70 -1.48 1.02 -1.47
N LEU A 71 -2.75 1.17 -1.84
CA LEU A 71 -3.88 0.51 -1.18
C LEU A 71 -4.67 -0.34 -2.18
N MET A 72 -4.94 -1.58 -1.79
CA MET A 72 -5.80 -2.52 -2.50
C MET A 72 -7.04 -2.80 -1.64
N VAL A 73 -8.19 -2.21 -1.98
CA VAL A 73 -9.46 -2.43 -1.29
C VAL A 73 -10.19 -3.60 -1.92
N ASN A 74 -10.56 -4.60 -1.14
CA ASN A 74 -11.28 -5.75 -1.62
C ASN A 74 -12.73 -5.38 -1.94
N LYS A 75 -13.12 -5.51 -3.21
CA LYS A 75 -14.46 -5.12 -3.70
C LYS A 75 -15.60 -5.93 -3.08
N LYS A 76 -15.30 -7.10 -2.51
CA LYS A 76 -16.28 -7.96 -1.84
C LYS A 76 -16.48 -7.62 -0.37
N GLU A 77 -15.60 -6.81 0.22
CA GLU A 77 -15.64 -6.50 1.66
C GLU A 77 -16.74 -5.48 2.01
N CYS A 78 -17.03 -4.52 1.13
CA CYS A 78 -18.03 -3.48 1.40
C CYS A 78 -18.77 -3.01 0.15
N SER A 79 -19.94 -2.42 0.37
CA SER A 79 -20.74 -1.76 -0.68
C SER A 79 -20.24 -0.35 -1.02
N ASP A 80 -19.54 0.30 -0.08
CA ASP A 80 -18.99 1.65 -0.23
C ASP A 80 -17.47 1.62 -0.12
N ILE A 81 -16.83 1.45 -1.28
CA ILE A 81 -15.38 1.30 -1.41
C ILE A 81 -14.66 2.62 -1.08
N GLU A 82 -15.23 3.76 -1.46
CA GLU A 82 -14.63 5.07 -1.20
C GLU A 82 -14.57 5.38 0.30
N ARG A 83 -15.65 5.10 1.03
CA ARG A 83 -15.65 5.26 2.49
C ARG A 83 -14.63 4.34 3.17
N LYS A 84 -14.44 3.12 2.66
CA LYS A 84 -13.40 2.20 3.17
C LYS A 84 -12.01 2.75 2.89
N LYS A 85 -11.76 3.23 1.67
CA LYS A 85 -10.51 3.88 1.27
C LYS A 85 -10.18 5.06 2.20
N ASP A 86 -11.16 5.93 2.46
CA ASP A 86 -10.95 7.10 3.32
C ASP A 86 -10.61 6.71 4.76
N ARG A 87 -11.31 5.72 5.35
CA ARG A 87 -11.01 5.20 6.69
C ARG A 87 -9.60 4.60 6.79
N ILE A 88 -9.18 3.84 5.77
CA ILE A 88 -7.84 3.26 5.75
C ILE A 88 -6.79 4.37 5.60
N LYS A 89 -7.04 5.36 4.72
CA LYS A 89 -6.16 6.53 4.56
C LYS A 89 -5.97 7.29 5.86
N GLU A 90 -7.05 7.60 6.57
CA GLU A 90 -7.01 8.29 7.86
C GLU A 90 -6.22 7.47 8.91
N THR A 91 -6.46 6.16 8.96
CA THR A 91 -5.70 5.26 9.86
C THR A 91 -4.21 5.26 9.53
N LEU A 92 -3.84 5.26 8.24
CA LEU A 92 -2.45 5.33 7.81
C LEU A 92 -1.80 6.65 8.21
N LEU A 93 -2.46 7.78 7.95
CA LEU A 93 -1.95 9.10 8.33
C LEU A 93 -1.70 9.17 9.84
N ASN A 94 -2.67 8.74 10.65
CA ASN A 94 -2.54 8.72 12.10
C ASN A 94 -1.40 7.81 12.59
N LEU A 95 -1.16 6.66 11.97
CA LEU A 95 -0.07 5.75 12.35
C LEU A 95 1.31 6.33 12.05
N TYR A 96 1.45 7.11 10.98
CA TYR A 96 2.73 7.67 10.55
C TYR A 96 2.94 9.13 10.95
N ASP A 97 1.95 9.79 11.55
CA ASP A 97 2.09 11.12 12.18
C ASP A 97 2.60 11.04 13.63
N ILE A 98 2.62 9.84 14.24
CA ILE A 98 3.16 9.64 15.61
C ILE A 98 4.68 9.85 15.67
N ASP A 99 5.38 9.93 14.52
CA ASP A 99 6.83 10.13 14.44
C ASP A 99 7.25 11.57 14.06
N SER A 100 6.39 12.59 14.23
CA SER A 100 6.73 14.01 13.96
C SER A 100 7.12 14.80 15.21
#